data_AF-A0A7C6P989-F1
#
_entry.id   AF-A0A7C6P989-F1
#
_cell.length_a   1.000
_cell.length_b   1.000
_cell.length_c   1.000
_cell.angle_alpha   90.00
_cell.angle_beta   90.00
_cell.angle_gamma   90.00
#
_symmetry.space_group_name_H-M   'P 1'
#
loop_
_entity.id
_entity.type
_entity.pdbx_description
1 polymer ?
#
loop_
_entity_poly.entity_id
_entity_poly.type
_entity_poly.pdbx_seq_one_letter_code
_entity_poly.pdbx_strand_id
1 'polypeptide(L)'
;MLTMVKSLFLLHILFILLTLPVLYLGRFSSFLPFCYALVLFLTGLHRNRALDIPPLTILAAGYLSQLPGIIPGIFILTKGLWPFGLEVFEFVAQIWQTPLYPLYPFLPRTSYHDLPLYFLVTITASFIIPLIPALGAWLSQLVKKVC
;
A
#
# COMPACT_ATOMS: atom_id res chain seq x y z
N MET A 1 -8.19 -10.93 14.09
CA MET A 1 -8.36 -10.29 12.77
C MET A 1 -8.49 -8.76 12.86
N LEU A 2 -9.49 -8.22 13.57
CA LEU A 2 -9.71 -6.76 13.69
C LEU A 2 -8.48 -5.98 14.19
N THR A 3 -7.80 -6.47 15.23
CA THR A 3 -6.57 -5.85 15.75
C THR A 3 -5.47 -5.74 14.69
N MET A 4 -5.42 -6.70 13.77
CA MET A 4 -4.43 -6.71 12.70
C MET A 4 -4.77 -5.72 11.59
N VAL A 5 -6.04 -5.64 11.20
CA VAL A 5 -6.54 -4.61 10.27
C VAL A 5 -6.18 -3.23 10.83
N LYS A 6 -6.51 -2.98 12.10
CA LYS A 6 -6.18 -1.72 12.78
C LYS A 6 -4.68 -1.44 12.78
N SER A 7 -3.84 -2.44 13.08
CA SER A 7 -2.38 -2.27 13.10
C SER A 7 -1.82 -1.90 11.72
N LEU A 8 -2.24 -2.58 10.66
CA LEU A 8 -1.78 -2.31 9.30
C LEU A 8 -2.31 -0.97 8.77
N PHE A 9 -3.55 -0.63 9.11
CA PHE A 9 -4.15 0.65 8.80
C PHE A 9 -3.38 1.80 9.46
N LEU A 10 -3.15 1.71 10.78
CA LEU A 10 -2.39 2.74 11.52
C LEU A 10 -0.94 2.84 11.03
N LEU A 11 -0.32 1.73 10.66
CA LEU A 11 1.00 1.74 10.05
C LEU A 11 0.99 2.51 8.72
N HIS A 12 -0.03 2.32 7.89
CA HIS A 12 -0.16 3.07 6.64
C HIS A 12 -0.36 4.57 6.89
N ILE A 13 -1.25 4.94 7.83
CA ILE A 13 -1.44 6.34 8.25
C ILE A 13 -0.13 6.95 8.77
N LEU A 14 0.64 6.21 9.57
CA LEU A 14 1.95 6.67 10.04
C LEU A 14 2.87 6.99 8.86
N PHE A 15 2.94 6.13 7.85
CA PHE A 15 3.77 6.38 6.67
C PHE A 15 3.27 7.54 5.79
N ILE A 16 1.95 7.78 5.72
CA ILE A 16 1.41 9.01 5.12
C ILE A 16 1.99 10.24 5.85
N LEU A 17 1.87 10.26 7.18
CA LEU A 17 2.33 11.38 8.00
C LEU A 17 3.86 11.57 7.94
N LEU A 18 4.63 10.49 7.94
CA LEU A 18 6.09 10.54 7.81
C LEU A 18 6.55 11.01 6.43
N THR A 19 5.76 10.77 5.39
CA THR A 19 6.16 11.18 4.03
C THR A 19 6.17 12.69 3.88
N LEU A 20 5.22 13.40 4.49
CA LEU A 20 5.12 14.86 4.40
C LEU A 20 6.43 15.59 4.79
N PRO A 21 7.05 15.36 5.96
CA PRO A 21 8.33 15.96 6.31
C PRO A 21 9.50 15.37 5.50
N VAL A 22 9.44 14.10 5.10
CA VAL A 22 10.54 13.45 4.37
C VAL A 22 10.68 13.96 2.93
N LEU A 23 9.59 14.43 2.31
CA LEU A 23 9.66 15.05 0.98
C LEU A 23 10.56 16.30 0.94
N TYR A 24 10.75 17.00 2.06
CA TYR A 24 11.70 18.12 2.15
C TYR A 24 13.17 17.69 1.99
N LEU A 25 13.48 16.40 2.15
CA LEU A 25 14.82 15.85 1.96
C LEU A 25 15.17 15.60 0.48
N GLY A 26 14.26 15.93 -0.45
CA GLY A 26 14.49 15.81 -1.89
C GLY A 26 14.74 14.36 -2.31
N ARG A 27 15.86 14.09 -2.99
CA ARG A 27 16.19 12.75 -3.54
C ARG A 27 16.35 11.65 -2.47
N PHE A 28 16.69 12.01 -1.23
CA PHE A 28 16.78 11.03 -0.14
C PHE A 28 15.41 10.53 0.33
N SER A 29 14.33 11.23 -0.02
CA SER A 29 12.96 10.81 0.33
C SER A 29 12.59 9.45 -0.27
N SER A 30 13.21 9.06 -1.39
CA SER A 30 12.94 7.83 -2.12
C SER A 30 13.26 6.56 -1.33
N PHE A 31 13.99 6.66 -0.21
CA PHE A 31 14.24 5.54 0.69
C PHE A 31 12.99 5.14 1.50
N LEU A 32 12.11 6.09 1.82
CA LEU A 32 10.96 5.87 2.71
C LEU A 32 9.96 4.81 2.19
N PRO A 33 9.59 4.77 0.88
CA PRO A 33 8.78 3.69 0.33
C PRO A 33 9.39 2.29 0.53
N PHE A 34 10.72 2.16 0.46
CA PHE A 34 11.40 0.88 0.70
C PHE A 34 11.38 0.52 2.19
N CYS A 35 11.55 1.50 3.08
CA CYS A 35 11.32 1.29 4.52
C CYS A 35 9.89 0.83 4.78
N TYR A 36 8.90 1.43 4.10
CA TYR A 36 7.51 1.06 4.26
C TYR A 36 7.27 -0.40 3.90
N ALA A 37 7.73 -0.82 2.72
CA ALA A 37 7.64 -2.20 2.26
C ALA A 37 8.37 -3.16 3.22
N LEU A 38 9.55 -2.80 3.71
CA LEU A 38 10.31 -3.60 4.67
C LEU A 38 9.55 -3.76 6.00
N VAL A 39 9.00 -2.68 6.55
CA VAL A 39 8.25 -2.74 7.81
C VAL A 39 6.98 -3.58 7.66
N LEU A 40 6.27 -3.49 6.53
CA LEU A 40 5.14 -4.36 6.21
C LEU A 40 5.56 -5.84 6.19
N PHE A 41 6.63 -6.15 5.45
CA PHE A 41 7.16 -7.50 5.35
C PHE A 41 7.54 -8.07 6.72
N LEU A 42 8.33 -7.30 7.50
CA LEU A 42 8.76 -7.67 8.84
C LEU A 42 7.57 -7.83 9.81
N THR A 43 6.54 -7.00 9.67
CA THR A 43 5.31 -7.13 10.45
C THR A 43 4.65 -8.48 10.18
N GLY A 44 4.47 -8.84 8.90
CA GLY A 44 3.89 -10.14 8.54
C GLY A 44 4.71 -11.33 9.04
N LEU A 45 6.03 -11.27 8.84
CA LEU A 45 6.99 -12.26 9.31
C LEU A 45 6.93 -12.44 10.83
N HIS A 46 6.97 -11.34 11.60
CA HIS A 46 6.90 -11.38 13.05
C HIS A 46 5.57 -11.92 13.55
N ARG A 47 4.44 -11.51 12.94
CA ARG A 47 3.10 -11.97 13.33
C ARG A 47 2.93 -13.47 13.11
N ASN A 48 3.47 -14.02 12.03
CA ASN A 48 3.47 -15.47 11.85
C ASN A 48 4.44 -16.17 12.82
N ARG A 49 5.66 -15.64 13.05
CA ARG A 49 6.62 -16.27 13.96
C ARG A 49 6.12 -16.33 15.40
N ALA A 50 5.70 -15.19 15.94
CA ALA A 50 5.41 -15.02 17.37
C ALA A 50 3.98 -15.42 17.76
N LEU A 51 3.00 -15.22 16.86
CA LEU A 51 1.57 -15.40 17.16
C LEU A 51 0.91 -16.49 16.30
N ASP A 52 1.69 -17.17 15.47
CA ASP A 52 1.24 -18.22 14.55
C ASP A 52 0.06 -17.82 13.64
N ILE A 53 -0.06 -16.53 13.32
CA ILE A 53 -1.13 -16.03 12.47
C ILE A 53 -0.89 -16.51 11.02
N PRO A 54 -1.87 -17.19 10.37
CA PRO A 54 -1.72 -17.70 9.02
C PRO A 54 -1.55 -16.60 7.96
N PRO A 55 -0.76 -16.83 6.88
CA PRO A 55 -0.57 -15.84 5.81
C PRO A 55 -1.86 -15.35 5.17
N LEU A 56 -2.88 -16.22 5.04
CA LEU A 56 -4.19 -15.85 4.50
C LEU A 56 -4.92 -14.83 5.39
N THR A 57 -4.85 -14.99 6.72
CA THR A 57 -5.43 -14.02 7.67
C THR A 57 -4.71 -12.67 7.57
N ILE A 58 -3.39 -12.70 7.39
CA ILE A 58 -2.55 -11.51 7.19
C ILE A 58 -2.91 -10.79 5.89
N LEU A 59 -3.10 -11.56 4.80
CA LEU A 59 -3.52 -11.03 3.51
C LEU A 59 -4.91 -10.37 3.58
N ALA A 60 -5.89 -11.05 4.18
CA ALA A 60 -7.23 -10.49 4.37
C ALA A 60 -7.18 -9.20 5.20
N ALA A 61 -6.39 -9.17 6.27
CA ALA A 61 -6.21 -7.97 7.05
C ALA A 61 -5.53 -6.83 6.27
N GLY A 62 -4.56 -7.18 5.40
CA GLY A 62 -3.92 -6.25 4.47
C GLY A 62 -4.93 -5.58 3.55
N TYR A 63 -5.76 -6.36 2.85
CA TYR A 63 -6.80 -5.81 1.97
C TYR A 63 -7.81 -4.94 2.70
N LEU A 64 -8.29 -5.39 3.86
CA LEU A 64 -9.21 -4.59 4.69
C LEU A 64 -8.58 -3.26 5.15
N SER A 65 -7.28 -3.27 5.47
CA SER A 65 -6.58 -2.05 5.86
C SER A 65 -6.36 -1.07 4.71
N GLN A 66 -6.40 -1.53 3.46
CA GLN A 66 -6.15 -0.75 2.24
C GLN A 66 -7.43 -0.36 1.49
N LEU A 67 -8.62 -0.64 2.06
CA LEU A 67 -9.90 -0.27 1.44
C LEU A 67 -10.00 1.22 1.03
N PRO A 68 -9.48 2.19 1.80
CA PRO A 68 -9.55 3.59 1.36
C PRO A 68 -8.70 3.90 0.12
N GLY A 69 -7.74 3.05 -0.26
CA GLY A 69 -7.04 3.13 -1.54
C GLY A 69 -7.69 2.29 -2.63
N ILE A 70 -8.13 1.08 -2.28
CA ILE A 70 -8.70 0.11 -3.22
C ILE A 70 -10.05 0.59 -3.77
N ILE A 71 -10.95 1.07 -2.91
CA ILE A 71 -12.30 1.49 -3.33
C ILE A 71 -12.21 2.64 -4.34
N PRO A 72 -11.50 3.76 -4.05
CA PRO A 72 -11.30 4.81 -5.05
C PRO A 72 -10.57 4.32 -6.29
N GLY A 73 -9.57 3.44 -6.12
CA GLY A 73 -8.85 2.85 -7.24
C GLY A 73 -9.76 2.11 -8.22
N ILE A 74 -10.75 1.35 -7.72
CA ILE A 74 -11.74 0.68 -8.56
C ILE A 74 -12.54 1.70 -9.37
N PHE A 75 -13.09 2.74 -8.75
CA PHE A 75 -13.85 3.79 -9.44
C PHE A 75 -13.01 4.47 -10.54
N ILE A 76 -11.76 4.84 -10.23
CA ILE A 76 -10.86 5.49 -11.19
C ILE A 76 -10.52 4.56 -12.36
N LEU A 77 -10.18 3.30 -12.09
CA LEU A 77 -9.87 2.30 -13.13
C LEU A 77 -11.08 1.97 -14.02
N THR A 78 -12.30 2.19 -13.52
CA THR A 78 -13.55 1.90 -14.24
C THR A 78 -14.30 3.18 -14.63
N LYS A 79 -13.59 4.31 -14.76
CA LYS A 79 -14.18 5.65 -15.02
C LYS A 79 -15.23 5.70 -16.13
N GLY A 80 -15.04 4.94 -17.22
CA GLY A 80 -15.99 4.89 -18.34
C GLY A 80 -17.35 4.23 -18.02
N LEU A 81 -17.50 3.57 -16.88
CA LEU A 81 -18.73 2.88 -16.49
C LEU A 81 -19.64 3.74 -15.59
N TRP A 82 -19.14 4.87 -15.07
CA TRP A 82 -19.83 5.64 -14.05
C TRP A 82 -20.46 6.92 -14.63
N PRO A 83 -21.71 7.23 -14.30
CA PRO A 83 -22.41 8.41 -14.80
C PRO A 83 -22.11 9.69 -13.99
N PHE A 84 -21.07 9.69 -13.15
CA PHE A 84 -20.73 10.79 -12.23
C PHE A 84 -19.23 11.12 -12.24
N GLY A 85 -18.89 12.34 -11.82
CA GLY A 85 -17.50 12.80 -11.66
C GLY A 85 -16.75 12.03 -10.58
N LEU A 86 -15.45 11.79 -10.80
CA LEU A 86 -14.61 10.97 -9.93
C LEU A 86 -13.63 11.77 -9.07
N GLU A 87 -13.77 13.10 -9.02
CA GLU A 87 -12.81 14.02 -8.42
C GLU A 87 -12.58 13.70 -6.93
N VAL A 88 -13.64 13.34 -6.21
CA VAL A 88 -13.55 12.94 -4.79
C VAL A 88 -12.74 11.64 -4.63
N PHE A 89 -12.93 10.67 -5.52
CA PHE A 89 -12.18 9.42 -5.49
C PHE A 89 -10.71 9.63 -5.86
N GLU A 90 -10.44 10.48 -6.86
CA GLU A 90 -9.07 10.86 -7.23
C GLU A 90 -8.35 11.53 -6.05
N PHE A 91 -9.02 12.45 -5.35
CA PHE A 91 -8.48 13.08 -4.14
C PHE A 91 -8.17 12.09 -3.02
N VAL A 92 -9.10 11.18 -2.70
CA VAL A 92 -8.88 10.17 -1.66
C VAL A 92 -7.75 9.22 -2.04
N ALA A 93 -7.70 8.78 -3.30
CA ALA A 93 -6.63 7.92 -3.82
C ALA A 93 -5.26 8.59 -3.71
N GLN A 94 -5.17 9.88 -4.04
CA GLN A 94 -3.96 10.68 -3.90
C GLN A 94 -3.46 10.70 -2.44
N ILE A 95 -4.33 11.02 -1.49
CA ILE A 95 -3.97 11.00 -0.06
C ILE A 95 -3.48 9.62 0.36
N TRP A 96 -4.21 8.56 -0.02
CA TRP A 96 -3.85 7.20 0.36
C TRP A 96 -2.52 6.74 -0.23
N GLN A 97 -2.17 7.22 -1.42
CA GLN A 97 -0.93 6.84 -2.11
C GLN A 97 0.29 7.66 -1.68
N THR A 98 0.13 8.61 -0.76
CA THR A 98 1.21 9.47 -0.25
C THR A 98 2.50 8.70 0.08
N PRO A 99 2.49 7.51 0.73
CA PRO A 99 3.73 6.78 1.03
C PRO A 99 4.59 6.42 -0.18
N LEU A 100 4.02 6.47 -1.40
CA LEU A 100 4.70 6.19 -2.66
C LEU A 100 5.09 7.45 -3.43
N TYR A 101 4.67 8.63 -3.00
CA TYR A 101 5.00 9.91 -3.65
C TYR A 101 6.50 10.13 -3.85
N PRO A 102 7.40 9.73 -2.92
CA PRO A 102 8.83 9.82 -3.14
C PRO A 102 9.37 9.04 -4.35
N LEU A 103 8.57 8.16 -4.95
CA LEU A 103 8.91 7.41 -6.17
C LEU A 103 8.48 8.14 -7.46
N TYR A 104 7.60 9.15 -7.39
CA TYR A 104 7.07 9.84 -8.57
C TYR A 104 8.16 10.39 -9.50
N PRO A 105 9.29 10.93 -9.01
CA PRO A 105 10.37 11.41 -9.89
C PRO A 105 10.98 10.34 -10.80
N PHE A 106 10.83 9.05 -10.48
CA PHE A 106 11.32 7.93 -11.30
C PHE A 106 10.27 7.33 -12.23
N LEU A 107 9.01 7.74 -12.09
CA LEU A 107 7.92 7.22 -12.90
C LEU A 107 7.76 8.04 -14.19
N PRO A 108 7.30 7.42 -15.29
CA PRO A 108 7.04 8.13 -16.53
C PRO A 108 6.05 9.30 -16.32
N ARG A 109 6.39 10.47 -16.86
CA ARG A 109 5.51 11.66 -16.84
C ARG A 109 4.43 11.64 -17.93
N THR A 110 4.29 10.52 -18.63
CA THR A 110 3.28 10.32 -19.67
C THR A 110 1.90 10.06 -19.05
N SER A 111 0.84 10.21 -19.85
CA SER A 111 -0.54 9.95 -19.46
C SER A 111 -1.17 8.85 -20.29
N TYR A 112 -2.23 8.24 -19.74
CA TYR A 112 -3.12 7.31 -20.42
C TYR A 112 -4.56 7.76 -20.20
N HIS A 113 -5.29 8.09 -21.28
CA HIS A 113 -6.64 8.68 -21.21
C HIS A 113 -6.76 9.79 -20.14
N ASP A 114 -5.89 10.80 -20.23
CA ASP A 114 -5.80 11.96 -19.33
C ASP A 114 -5.42 11.66 -17.87
N LEU A 115 -5.22 10.40 -17.50
CA LEU A 115 -4.70 10.01 -16.19
C LEU A 115 -3.16 9.90 -16.26
N PRO A 116 -2.41 10.60 -15.39
CA PRO A 116 -0.96 10.45 -15.35
C PRO A 116 -0.56 9.01 -15.00
N LEU A 117 0.42 8.44 -15.72
CA LEU A 117 0.84 7.05 -15.49
C LEU A 117 1.41 6.84 -14.09
N TYR A 118 2.12 7.83 -13.52
CA TYR A 118 2.61 7.72 -12.14
C TYR A 118 1.46 7.50 -11.15
N PHE A 119 0.30 8.11 -11.39
CA PHE A 119 -0.89 7.97 -10.56
C PHE A 119 -1.56 6.62 -10.77
N LEU A 120 -1.60 6.12 -12.00
CA LEU A 120 -2.10 4.78 -12.30
C LEU A 120 -1.27 3.70 -11.61
N VAL A 121 0.07 3.82 -11.67
CA VAL A 121 1.00 2.89 -11.00
C VAL A 121 0.76 2.85 -9.50
N THR A 122 0.53 4.00 -8.86
CA THR A 122 0.28 4.06 -7.42
C THR A 122 -1.13 3.62 -7.03
N ILE A 123 -2.13 3.77 -7.89
CA ILE A 123 -3.44 3.11 -7.74
C ILE A 123 -3.24 1.59 -7.74
N THR A 124 -2.53 1.05 -8.73
CA THR A 124 -2.26 -0.39 -8.81
C THR A 124 -1.49 -0.89 -7.58
N ALA A 125 -0.57 -0.10 -7.04
CA ALA A 125 0.16 -0.44 -5.83
C ALA A 125 -0.76 -0.69 -4.61
N SER A 126 -1.92 -0.02 -4.51
CA SER A 126 -2.91 -0.27 -3.43
C SER A 126 -3.42 -1.71 -3.41
N PHE A 127 -3.45 -2.40 -4.57
CA PHE A 127 -3.84 -3.81 -4.68
C PHE A 127 -2.70 -4.77 -4.38
N ILE A 128 -1.45 -4.31 -4.48
CA ILE A 128 -0.23 -5.10 -4.31
C ILE A 128 0.32 -4.98 -2.89
N ILE A 129 0.24 -3.81 -2.26
CA ILE A 129 0.72 -3.55 -0.88
C ILE A 129 0.26 -4.62 0.12
N PRO A 130 -1.01 -5.08 0.12
CA PRO A 130 -1.47 -6.17 1.00
C PRO A 130 -0.69 -7.49 0.88
N LEU A 131 -0.09 -7.76 -0.28
CA LEU A 131 0.70 -8.98 -0.52
C LEU A 131 2.02 -8.97 0.25
N ILE A 132 2.59 -7.80 0.53
CA ILE A 132 3.90 -7.64 1.19
C ILE A 132 3.92 -8.26 2.60
N PRO A 133 3.01 -7.91 3.53
CA PRO A 133 2.98 -8.57 4.84
C PRO A 133 2.61 -10.06 4.72
N ALA A 134 1.73 -10.43 3.78
CA ALA A 134 1.38 -11.84 3.57
C ALA A 134 2.60 -12.67 3.11
N LEU A 135 3.46 -12.11 2.26
CA LEU A 135 4.70 -12.73 1.82
C LEU A 135 5.67 -12.95 2.98
N GLY A 136 5.84 -11.97 3.87
CA GLY A 136 6.66 -12.11 5.08
C GLY A 136 6.16 -13.23 5.99
N ALA A 137 4.84 -13.33 6.15
CA ALA A 137 4.20 -14.39 6.92
C ALA A 137 4.38 -15.78 6.28
N TRP A 138 4.22 -15.87 4.96
CA TRP A 138 4.38 -17.11 4.20
C TRP A 138 5.82 -17.62 4.28
N LEU A 139 6.81 -16.74 4.12
CA LEU A 139 8.22 -17.12 4.26
C LEU A 139 8.51 -17.66 5.67
N SER A 140 7.98 -17.01 6.71
CA SER A 140 8.09 -17.51 8.08
C SER A 140 7.50 -18.92 8.23
N GLN A 141 6.31 -19.15 7.66
CA GLN A 141 5.65 -20.43 7.73
C GLN A 141 6.42 -21.52 6.97
N LEU A 142 7.04 -21.19 5.84
CA LEU A 142 7.92 -22.12 5.11
C LEU A 142 9.13 -22.52 5.95
N VAL A 143 9.80 -21.55 6.57
CA VAL A 143 10.96 -21.84 7.43
C VAL A 143 10.57 -22.76 8.60
N LYS A 144 9.42 -22.53 9.23
CA LYS A 144 8.86 -23.40 10.29
C LYS A 144 8.53 -24.82 9.82
N LYS A 145 8.30 -25.05 8.53
CA LYS A 145 7.98 -26.37 7.97
C LYS A 145 9.23 -27.16 7.56
N VAL A 146 10.33 -26.46 7.30
CA VAL A 146 11.59 -27.05 6.84
C VAL A 146 12.54 -27.36 8.00
N CYS A 147 12.44 -26.61 9.10
CA CYS A 147 13.12 -26.88 10.37
C CYS A 147 12.24 -27.66 11.33
#